data_AF-A0A542B068-F1
#
_entry.id   AF-A0A542B068-F1
#
_cell.length_a   1.000
_cell.length_b   1.000
_cell.length_c   1.000
_cell.angle_alpha   90.00
_cell.angle_beta   90.00
_cell.angle_gamma   90.00
#
_symmetry.space_group_name_H-M   'P 1'
#
loop_
_entity.id
_entity.type
_entity.pdbx_description
1 polymer ?
#
loop_
_entity_poly.entity_id
_entity_poly.type
_entity_poly.pdbx_seq_one_letter_code
_entity_poly.pdbx_strand_id
1 'polypeptide(L)'
;MSKPTLPNLFIIGAMKSGTTSLHQYLDNHPEIFMSRTKELNFFIEEENFSKGIDWYRAQFDESFKYNGESSQSYTKQHIYKGVSSRIKNTINEDGRFIYVVRDPIKRIISHINEAKLQGNRKNNFDLEDYTTAQLEELNYVLTSKYYYQLKPFLNFFPIKNFHFVSFEELIADPGRELNKIFNFLDLKEMELDELENLTAKNVSKERLVEAKWIRNLKNGSFLPSVAKTFIPSNSKDRIRKYLDRSGLGKAPVNQIKLSPELKKRIENVLRNDVNKFREVTGRNFTHWSI
;
A
#
# COMPACT_ATOMS: atom_id res chain seq x y z
N MET A 1 4.81 -31.66 -0.90
CA MET A 1 4.41 -30.34 -1.43
C MET A 1 2.98 -30.12 -0.99
N SER A 2 2.68 -29.01 -0.34
CA SER A 2 1.31 -28.67 0.01
C SER A 2 0.47 -28.48 -1.25
N LYS A 3 -0.82 -28.75 -1.15
CA LYS A 3 -1.71 -28.71 -2.30
C LYS A 3 -2.20 -27.25 -2.51
N PRO A 4 -2.17 -26.75 -3.76
CA PRO A 4 -2.61 -25.40 -4.09
C PRO A 4 -4.08 -25.14 -3.70
N THR A 5 -4.36 -23.94 -3.23
CA THR A 5 -5.73 -23.51 -2.87
C THR A 5 -5.99 -22.07 -3.30
N LEU A 6 -7.24 -21.61 -3.19
CA LEU A 6 -7.57 -20.20 -3.38
C LEU A 6 -7.42 -19.43 -2.06
N PRO A 7 -7.05 -18.14 -2.12
CA PRO A 7 -7.03 -17.31 -0.94
C PRO A 7 -8.43 -16.95 -0.51
N ASN A 8 -8.58 -16.78 0.81
CA ASN A 8 -9.80 -16.34 1.48
C ASN A 8 -9.57 -15.06 2.30
N LEU A 9 -8.38 -14.47 2.26
CA LEU A 9 -8.02 -13.23 2.95
C LEU A 9 -7.38 -12.20 2.00
N PHE A 10 -7.82 -10.94 2.06
CA PHE A 10 -7.38 -9.90 1.12
C PHE A 10 -7.07 -8.59 1.83
N ILE A 11 -5.82 -8.14 1.74
CA ILE A 11 -5.50 -6.74 2.04
C ILE A 11 -5.65 -5.92 0.75
N ILE A 12 -6.81 -5.30 0.58
CA ILE A 12 -7.19 -4.64 -0.69
C ILE A 12 -6.64 -3.22 -0.83
N GLY A 13 -5.98 -2.71 0.21
CA GLY A 13 -5.44 -1.36 0.25
C GLY A 13 -5.45 -0.79 1.66
N ALA A 14 -5.30 0.51 1.81
CA ALA A 14 -5.07 1.52 0.79
C ALA A 14 -3.56 1.74 0.55
N MET A 15 -3.25 2.22 -0.65
CA MET A 15 -1.88 2.57 -0.99
C MET A 15 -1.35 3.68 -0.06
N LYS A 16 -0.14 3.48 0.46
CA LYS A 16 0.57 4.35 1.43
C LYS A 16 0.02 4.33 2.86
N SER A 17 -0.69 3.27 3.22
CA SER A 17 -1.30 3.07 4.54
C SER A 17 -0.74 1.87 5.30
N GLY A 18 0.50 1.43 5.02
CA GLY A 18 1.14 0.35 5.80
C GLY A 18 0.79 -1.08 5.40
N THR A 19 0.26 -1.31 4.19
CA THR A 19 -0.11 -2.66 3.69
C THR A 19 1.06 -3.65 3.69
N THR A 20 2.31 -3.19 3.48
CA THR A 20 3.49 -4.07 3.54
C THR A 20 3.77 -4.57 4.94
N SER A 21 3.77 -3.69 5.95
CA SER A 21 3.99 -4.10 7.34
C SER A 21 2.86 -5.02 7.80
N LEU A 22 1.61 -4.70 7.46
CA LEU A 22 0.47 -5.53 7.82
C LEU A 22 0.54 -6.93 7.17
N HIS A 23 0.91 -7.01 5.90
CA HIS A 23 1.15 -8.30 5.23
C HIS A 23 2.17 -9.14 6.00
N GLN A 24 3.29 -8.54 6.41
CA GLN A 24 4.33 -9.25 7.17
C GLN A 24 3.86 -9.65 8.57
N TYR A 25 3.09 -8.81 9.26
CA TYR A 25 2.55 -9.15 10.57
C TYR A 25 1.62 -10.36 10.51
N LEU A 26 0.70 -10.38 9.53
CA LEU A 26 -0.23 -11.49 9.37
C LEU A 26 0.46 -12.79 8.97
N ASP A 27 1.48 -12.74 8.11
CA ASP A 27 2.26 -13.92 7.70
C ASP A 27 3.00 -14.61 8.85
N ASN A 28 3.17 -13.93 9.98
CA ASN A 28 3.79 -14.53 11.16
C ASN A 28 2.78 -15.26 12.08
N HIS A 29 1.47 -15.16 11.83
CA HIS A 29 0.48 -15.89 12.61
C HIS A 29 0.45 -17.36 12.15
N PRO A 30 0.47 -18.36 13.06
CA PRO A 30 0.62 -19.77 12.69
C PRO A 30 -0.50 -20.33 11.80
N GLU A 31 -1.68 -19.71 11.82
CA GLU A 31 -2.84 -20.11 11.02
C GLU A 31 -3.03 -19.29 9.73
N ILE A 32 -2.16 -18.32 9.45
CA ILE A 32 -2.24 -17.45 8.27
C ILE A 32 -1.01 -17.68 7.39
N PHE A 33 -1.23 -17.87 6.09
CA PHE A 33 -0.20 -17.87 5.08
C PHE A 33 -0.44 -16.73 4.11
N MET A 34 0.50 -15.79 4.04
CA MET A 34 0.45 -14.70 3.07
C MET A 34 1.25 -15.05 1.81
N SER A 35 0.78 -14.59 0.66
CA SER A 35 1.44 -14.80 -0.62
C SER A 35 2.88 -14.29 -0.57
N ARG A 36 3.85 -15.16 -0.88
CA ARG A 36 5.29 -14.82 -0.85
C ARG A 36 5.65 -13.58 -1.67
N THR A 37 4.98 -13.40 -2.81
CA THR A 37 5.13 -12.21 -3.64
C THR A 37 4.08 -11.18 -3.25
N LYS A 38 4.53 -9.96 -2.93
CA LYS A 38 3.67 -8.79 -2.75
C LYS A 38 4.11 -7.70 -3.74
N GLU A 39 3.23 -7.16 -4.59
CA GLU A 39 1.79 -7.43 -4.74
C GLU A 39 1.55 -8.50 -5.81
N LEU A 40 0.53 -9.35 -5.63
CA LEU A 40 0.15 -10.32 -6.68
C LEU A 40 -0.61 -9.64 -7.81
N ASN A 41 -1.47 -8.67 -7.52
CA ASN A 41 -2.30 -7.96 -8.49
C ASN A 41 -3.02 -8.89 -9.49
N PHE A 42 -3.43 -10.07 -9.03
CA PHE A 42 -4.06 -11.08 -9.89
C PHE A 42 -5.37 -10.57 -10.48
N PHE A 43 -6.18 -9.86 -9.70
CA PHE A 43 -7.48 -9.36 -10.15
C PHE A 43 -7.42 -8.06 -10.97
N ILE A 44 -6.21 -7.58 -11.29
CA ILE A 44 -5.98 -6.50 -12.25
C ILE A 44 -5.79 -7.14 -13.63
N GLU A 45 -6.70 -6.80 -14.54
CA GLU A 45 -6.81 -7.42 -15.86
C GLU A 45 -5.57 -7.18 -16.72
N GLU A 46 -5.04 -5.96 -16.64
CA GLU A 46 -3.87 -5.48 -17.35
C GLU A 46 -2.55 -6.01 -16.76
N GLU A 47 -2.61 -6.74 -15.64
CA GLU A 47 -1.44 -7.31 -14.97
C GLU A 47 -1.45 -8.84 -15.02
N ASN A 48 -1.84 -9.50 -13.93
CA ASN A 48 -1.61 -10.94 -13.74
C ASN A 48 -2.86 -11.80 -13.98
N PHE A 49 -4.01 -11.21 -14.32
CA PHE A 49 -5.26 -11.98 -14.51
C PHE A 49 -5.15 -13.03 -15.63
N SER A 50 -4.46 -12.69 -16.71
CA SER A 50 -4.23 -13.58 -17.86
C SER A 50 -3.38 -14.81 -17.55
N LYS A 51 -2.68 -14.83 -16.40
CA LYS A 51 -1.91 -16.01 -15.95
C LYS A 51 -2.81 -17.19 -15.54
N GLY A 52 -4.10 -16.95 -15.37
CA GLY A 52 -5.08 -17.98 -15.08
C GLY A 52 -5.12 -18.41 -13.62
N ILE A 53 -6.17 -19.15 -13.28
CA ILE A 53 -6.50 -19.50 -11.90
C ILE A 53 -5.49 -20.47 -11.28
N ASP A 54 -4.88 -21.34 -12.07
CA ASP A 54 -3.91 -22.32 -11.55
C ASP A 54 -2.60 -21.66 -11.13
N TRP A 55 -2.15 -20.64 -11.86
CA TRP A 55 -1.02 -19.82 -11.45
C TRP A 55 -1.31 -19.12 -10.11
N TYR A 56 -2.54 -18.63 -9.95
CA TYR A 56 -2.97 -17.95 -8.73
C TYR A 56 -3.05 -18.92 -7.54
N ARG A 57 -3.65 -20.11 -7.74
CA ARG A 57 -3.71 -21.15 -6.70
C ARG A 57 -2.34 -21.60 -6.21
N ALA A 58 -1.37 -21.69 -7.11
CA ALA A 58 -0.01 -22.09 -6.79
C ALA A 58 0.74 -21.10 -5.87
N GLN A 59 0.15 -19.92 -5.59
CA GLN A 59 0.72 -18.95 -4.65
C GLN A 59 0.36 -19.25 -3.17
N PHE A 60 -0.46 -20.27 -2.90
CA PHE A 60 -1.10 -20.53 -1.61
C PHE A 60 -0.94 -21.98 -1.14
N ASP A 61 -1.17 -22.19 0.15
CA ASP A 61 -0.95 -23.46 0.85
C ASP A 61 -2.20 -23.88 1.63
N GLU A 62 -2.83 -25.00 1.22
CA GLU A 62 -4.06 -25.49 1.88
C GLU A 62 -3.89 -25.90 3.36
N SER A 63 -2.66 -26.01 3.87
CA SER A 63 -2.43 -26.35 5.28
C SER A 63 -2.78 -25.22 6.25
N PHE A 64 -3.01 -24.01 5.75
CA PHE A 64 -3.33 -22.84 6.55
C PHE A 64 -4.82 -22.51 6.48
N LYS A 65 -5.39 -22.11 7.63
CA LYS A 65 -6.80 -21.72 7.75
C LYS A 65 -7.09 -20.49 6.89
N TYR A 66 -6.19 -19.51 6.91
CA TYR A 66 -6.28 -18.32 6.06
C TYR A 66 -5.14 -18.27 5.07
N ASN A 67 -5.49 -18.13 3.79
CA ASN A 67 -4.56 -17.88 2.71
C ASN A 67 -4.80 -16.47 2.20
N GLY A 68 -3.79 -15.61 2.32
CA GLY A 68 -3.94 -14.18 2.15
C GLY A 68 -3.08 -13.57 1.06
N GLU A 69 -3.60 -12.57 0.35
CA GLU A 69 -2.78 -11.73 -0.53
C GLU A 69 -2.92 -10.24 -0.20
N SER A 70 -2.05 -9.42 -0.77
CA SER A 70 -2.05 -7.98 -0.50
C SER A 70 -1.73 -7.19 -1.75
N SER A 71 -2.76 -6.54 -2.28
CA SER A 71 -2.70 -5.83 -3.55
C SER A 71 -3.42 -4.50 -3.40
N GLN A 72 -2.67 -3.46 -3.01
CA GLN A 72 -3.23 -2.15 -2.69
C GLN A 72 -3.85 -1.44 -3.91
N SER A 73 -3.54 -1.91 -5.12
CA SER A 73 -4.14 -1.42 -6.36
C SER A 73 -5.58 -1.92 -6.57
N TYR A 74 -6.06 -2.91 -5.80
CA TYR A 74 -7.45 -3.37 -5.87
C TYR A 74 -8.47 -2.29 -5.47
N THR A 75 -8.06 -1.31 -4.66
CA THR A 75 -8.86 -0.13 -4.28
C THR A 75 -8.43 1.12 -5.06
N LYS A 76 -8.26 0.98 -6.38
CA LYS A 76 -8.06 2.09 -7.33
C LYS A 76 -9.06 1.98 -8.49
N GLN A 77 -10.35 1.94 -8.19
CA GLN A 77 -11.42 1.70 -9.16
C GLN A 77 -11.52 2.77 -10.26
N HIS A 78 -10.90 3.93 -10.08
CA HIS A 78 -10.78 4.96 -11.11
C HIS A 78 -9.74 4.60 -12.19
N ILE A 79 -8.84 3.64 -11.91
CA ILE A 79 -7.83 3.11 -12.82
C ILE A 79 -8.23 1.70 -13.26
N TYR A 80 -8.46 0.80 -12.31
CA TYR A 80 -8.71 -0.62 -12.58
C TYR A 80 -10.18 -0.98 -12.36
N LYS A 81 -10.90 -1.28 -13.44
CA LYS A 81 -12.32 -1.64 -13.40
C LYS A 81 -12.52 -3.13 -13.18
N GLY A 82 -13.64 -3.53 -12.58
CA GLY A 82 -14.04 -4.95 -12.48
C GLY A 82 -13.34 -5.80 -11.43
N VAL A 83 -12.40 -5.26 -10.65
CA VAL A 83 -11.62 -6.01 -9.64
C VAL A 83 -12.51 -6.78 -8.66
N SER A 84 -13.48 -6.10 -8.01
CA SER A 84 -14.35 -6.74 -7.02
C SER A 84 -15.26 -7.84 -7.61
N SER A 85 -15.70 -7.67 -8.86
CA SER A 85 -16.49 -8.68 -9.56
C SER A 85 -15.64 -9.92 -9.90
N ARG A 86 -14.40 -9.72 -10.37
CA ARG A 86 -13.47 -10.84 -10.62
C ARG A 86 -13.14 -11.61 -9.34
N ILE A 87 -12.97 -10.90 -8.22
CA ILE A 87 -12.81 -11.53 -6.90
C ILE A 87 -14.05 -12.38 -6.58
N LYS A 88 -15.25 -11.80 -6.61
CA LYS A 88 -16.52 -12.53 -6.32
C LYS A 88 -16.70 -13.79 -7.16
N ASN A 89 -16.36 -13.72 -8.45
CA ASN A 89 -16.48 -14.85 -9.37
C ASN A 89 -15.43 -15.96 -9.14
N THR A 90 -14.38 -15.68 -8.37
CA THR A 90 -13.22 -16.58 -8.22
C THR A 90 -13.19 -17.29 -6.88
N ILE A 91 -13.37 -16.57 -5.77
CA ILE A 91 -13.04 -17.06 -4.41
C ILE A 91 -14.25 -17.41 -3.54
N ASN A 92 -15.46 -17.41 -4.11
CA ASN A 92 -16.73 -17.64 -3.41
C ASN A 92 -17.09 -16.54 -2.36
N GLU A 93 -18.19 -16.70 -1.62
CA GLU A 93 -18.83 -15.64 -0.79
C GLU A 93 -18.18 -15.35 0.58
N ASP A 94 -17.27 -16.21 1.03
CA ASP A 94 -16.69 -16.19 2.37
C ASP A 94 -15.40 -15.37 2.48
N GLY A 95 -14.93 -14.77 1.39
CA GLY A 95 -13.74 -13.92 1.37
C GLY A 95 -13.74 -12.84 2.45
N ARG A 96 -12.64 -12.75 3.21
CA ARG A 96 -12.38 -11.76 4.25
C ARG A 96 -11.49 -10.64 3.72
N PHE A 97 -11.87 -9.40 3.98
CA PHE A 97 -11.19 -8.23 3.46
C PHE A 97 -10.68 -7.35 4.59
N ILE A 98 -9.40 -7.01 4.55
CA ILE A 98 -8.80 -6.01 5.42
C ILE A 98 -8.54 -4.76 4.58
N TYR A 99 -9.06 -3.62 5.03
CA TYR A 99 -8.84 -2.34 4.39
C TYR A 99 -8.15 -1.37 5.35
N VAL A 100 -6.83 -1.25 5.22
CA VAL A 100 -6.03 -0.35 6.04
C VAL A 100 -5.97 1.05 5.43
N VAL A 101 -6.63 1.99 6.06
CA VAL A 101 -6.75 3.38 5.60
C VAL A 101 -5.90 4.30 6.46
N ARG A 102 -5.61 5.50 5.97
CA ARG A 102 -4.77 6.50 6.64
C ARG A 102 -5.50 7.83 6.63
N ASP A 103 -5.09 8.80 7.42
CA ASP A 103 -5.52 10.18 7.16
C ASP A 103 -5.42 10.53 5.65
N PRO A 104 -6.54 10.91 4.99
CA PRO A 104 -6.59 11.08 3.54
C PRO A 104 -5.59 12.11 3.00
N ILE A 105 -5.32 13.17 3.77
CA ILE A 105 -4.37 14.24 3.41
C ILE A 105 -2.93 13.72 3.52
N LYS A 106 -2.57 13.07 4.62
CA LYS A 106 -1.26 12.43 4.80
C LYS A 106 -1.01 11.34 3.75
N ARG A 107 -2.04 10.61 3.31
CA ARG A 107 -1.96 9.64 2.21
C ARG A 107 -1.64 10.31 0.87
N ILE A 108 -2.30 11.43 0.55
CA ILE A 108 -2.01 12.26 -0.65
C ILE A 108 -0.56 12.70 -0.64
N ILE A 109 -0.10 13.30 0.46
CA ILE A 109 1.28 13.78 0.62
C ILE A 109 2.27 12.63 0.43
N SER A 110 2.01 11.47 1.04
CA SER A 110 2.86 10.28 0.89
C SER A 110 2.92 9.77 -0.55
N HIS A 111 1.80 9.78 -1.27
CA HIS A 111 1.72 9.36 -2.67
C HIS A 111 2.50 10.33 -3.58
N ILE A 112 2.34 11.64 -3.39
CA ILE A 112 3.08 12.65 -4.17
C ILE A 112 4.59 12.55 -3.92
N ASN A 113 5.00 12.40 -2.67
CA ASN A 113 6.42 12.24 -2.33
C ASN A 113 7.03 11.02 -3.02
N GLU A 114 6.34 9.87 -3.04
CA GLU A 114 6.81 8.69 -3.77
C GLU A 114 6.94 8.93 -5.27
N ALA A 115 5.94 9.58 -5.89
CA ALA A 115 6.00 9.92 -7.31
C ALA A 115 7.19 10.84 -7.65
N LYS A 116 7.49 11.81 -6.77
CA LYS A 116 8.70 12.66 -6.88
C LYS A 116 9.99 11.83 -6.78
N LEU A 117 10.06 10.90 -5.84
CA LEU A 117 11.21 10.03 -5.63
C LEU A 117 11.49 9.14 -6.84
N GLN A 118 10.44 8.59 -7.44
CA GLN A 118 10.51 7.77 -8.65
C GLN A 118 10.84 8.60 -9.90
N GLY A 119 10.93 9.93 -9.78
CA GLY A 119 11.28 10.81 -10.88
C GLY A 119 10.16 10.93 -11.91
N ASN A 120 8.90 10.75 -11.50
CA ASN A 120 7.76 10.96 -12.37
C ASN A 120 7.70 12.45 -12.77
N ARG A 121 8.17 12.77 -13.98
CA ARG A 121 8.19 14.15 -14.51
C ARG A 121 6.91 14.53 -15.24
N LYS A 122 5.97 13.60 -15.42
CA LYS A 122 4.72 13.84 -16.16
C LYS A 122 3.70 14.62 -15.35
N ASN A 123 3.78 14.57 -14.02
CA ASN A 123 2.82 15.24 -13.16
C ASN A 123 3.42 16.57 -12.68
N ASN A 124 2.69 17.67 -12.86
CA ASN A 124 2.95 18.88 -12.09
C ASN A 124 2.64 18.55 -10.62
N PHE A 125 3.62 18.75 -9.75
CA PHE A 125 3.46 18.53 -8.32
C PHE A 125 3.09 19.79 -7.56
N ASP A 126 3.00 20.91 -8.28
CA ASP A 126 2.36 22.12 -7.80
C ASP A 126 0.86 21.97 -8.05
N LEU A 127 0.12 21.78 -6.95
CA LEU A 127 -1.32 21.56 -6.99
C LEU A 127 -2.10 22.87 -6.73
N GLU A 128 -1.41 23.98 -6.45
CA GLU A 128 -2.06 25.25 -6.09
C GLU A 128 -2.92 25.78 -7.25
N ASP A 129 -2.43 25.64 -8.48
CA ASP A 129 -3.09 26.11 -9.71
C ASP A 129 -4.29 25.24 -10.15
N TYR A 130 -4.46 24.06 -9.56
CA TYR A 130 -5.56 23.18 -9.93
C TYR A 130 -6.88 23.78 -9.45
N THR A 131 -7.91 23.79 -10.29
CA THR A 131 -9.29 24.09 -9.87
C THR A 131 -9.87 22.97 -9.00
N THR A 132 -10.97 23.22 -8.28
CA THR A 132 -11.63 22.19 -7.46
C THR A 132 -12.05 20.97 -8.29
N ALA A 133 -12.59 21.17 -9.49
CA ALA A 133 -12.96 20.08 -10.39
C ALA A 133 -11.72 19.25 -10.83
N GLN A 134 -10.58 19.90 -11.08
CA GLN A 134 -9.34 19.18 -11.40
C GLN A 134 -8.78 18.41 -10.19
N LEU A 135 -8.92 18.95 -8.97
CA LEU A 135 -8.58 18.24 -7.74
C LEU A 135 -9.46 17.00 -7.53
N GLU A 136 -10.74 17.07 -7.86
CA GLU A 136 -11.68 15.94 -7.72
C GLU A 136 -11.31 14.72 -8.57
N GLU A 137 -10.71 14.95 -9.73
CA GLU A 137 -10.29 13.95 -10.71
C GLU A 137 -8.81 13.54 -10.59
N LEU A 138 -8.04 14.22 -9.73
CA LEU A 138 -6.64 13.90 -9.55
C LEU A 138 -6.48 12.51 -8.91
N ASN A 139 -5.67 11.66 -9.53
CA ASN A 139 -5.34 10.30 -9.03
C ASN A 139 -4.97 10.29 -7.54
N TYR A 140 -4.19 11.28 -7.08
CA TYR A 140 -3.82 11.38 -5.67
C TYR A 140 -5.05 11.54 -4.75
N VAL A 141 -6.03 12.34 -5.16
CA VAL A 141 -7.26 12.61 -4.41
C VAL A 141 -8.26 11.46 -4.56
N LEU A 142 -8.47 10.95 -5.77
CA LEU A 142 -9.34 9.80 -6.03
C LEU A 142 -8.89 8.57 -5.22
N THR A 143 -7.59 8.28 -5.17
CA THR A 143 -7.05 7.18 -4.34
C THR A 143 -7.28 7.40 -2.82
N SER A 144 -7.54 8.64 -2.38
CA SER A 144 -7.90 8.97 -0.99
C SER A 144 -9.41 9.00 -0.72
N LYS A 145 -10.28 8.88 -1.74
CA LYS A 145 -11.73 8.76 -1.57
C LYS A 145 -12.09 7.32 -1.18
N TYR A 146 -11.88 6.96 0.08
CA TYR A 146 -11.97 5.57 0.55
C TYR A 146 -13.34 4.92 0.41
N TYR A 147 -14.44 5.65 0.64
CA TYR A 147 -15.79 5.11 0.42
C TYR A 147 -16.01 4.85 -1.07
N TYR A 148 -15.64 5.81 -1.93
CA TYR A 148 -15.65 5.60 -3.37
C TYR A 148 -14.85 4.33 -3.73
N GLN A 149 -13.60 4.16 -3.26
CA GLN A 149 -12.84 2.94 -3.57
C GLN A 149 -13.46 1.64 -3.03
N LEU A 150 -14.10 1.68 -1.86
CA LEU A 150 -14.72 0.53 -1.21
C LEU A 150 -16.07 0.14 -1.83
N LYS A 151 -16.84 1.11 -2.32
CA LYS A 151 -18.22 0.91 -2.79
C LYS A 151 -18.40 -0.27 -3.77
N PRO A 152 -17.55 -0.48 -4.78
CA PRO A 152 -17.68 -1.63 -5.68
C PRO A 152 -17.53 -2.99 -4.99
N PHE A 153 -16.83 -3.08 -3.85
CA PHE A 153 -16.72 -4.31 -3.07
C PHE A 153 -18.00 -4.58 -2.27
N LEU A 154 -18.59 -3.53 -1.68
CA LEU A 154 -19.83 -3.63 -0.90
C LEU A 154 -21.04 -4.07 -1.75
N ASN A 155 -20.98 -3.92 -3.07
CA ASN A 155 -22.00 -4.44 -3.98
C ASN A 155 -22.01 -5.99 -4.04
N PHE A 156 -20.91 -6.65 -3.68
CA PHE A 156 -20.75 -8.11 -3.80
C PHE A 156 -20.53 -8.82 -2.47
N PHE A 157 -20.02 -8.10 -1.47
CA PHE A 157 -19.67 -8.66 -0.17
C PHE A 157 -20.32 -7.83 0.94
N PRO A 158 -20.97 -8.46 1.93
CA PRO A 158 -21.60 -7.74 3.03
C PRO A 158 -20.54 -7.10 3.93
N ILE A 159 -20.90 -6.02 4.61
CA ILE A 159 -19.96 -5.23 5.45
C ILE A 159 -19.25 -6.08 6.52
N LYS A 160 -19.90 -7.13 7.03
CA LYS A 160 -19.31 -8.08 8.00
C LYS A 160 -18.11 -8.86 7.48
N ASN A 161 -17.88 -8.89 6.16
CA ASN A 161 -16.69 -9.49 5.56
C ASN A 161 -15.49 -8.53 5.57
N PHE A 162 -15.63 -7.31 6.09
CA PHE A 162 -14.59 -6.30 6.10
C PHE A 162 -14.14 -5.96 7.51
N HIS A 163 -12.83 -5.87 7.67
CA HIS A 163 -12.19 -5.23 8.80
C HIS A 163 -11.45 -3.99 8.34
N PHE A 164 -11.78 -2.85 8.93
CA PHE A 164 -11.15 -1.57 8.61
C PHE A 164 -10.06 -1.31 9.62
N VAL A 165 -8.87 -0.93 9.18
CA VAL A 165 -7.72 -0.63 10.05
C VAL A 165 -7.32 0.83 9.86
N SER A 166 -7.05 1.52 10.96
CA SER A 166 -6.48 2.87 10.92
C SER A 166 -4.96 2.75 10.93
N PHE A 167 -4.28 3.32 9.94
CA PHE A 167 -2.82 3.36 9.89
C PHE A 167 -2.24 4.04 11.14
N GLU A 168 -2.87 5.13 11.58
CA GLU A 168 -2.47 5.85 12.79
C GLU A 168 -2.56 4.98 14.06
N GLU A 169 -3.56 4.12 14.16
CA GLU A 169 -3.70 3.18 15.29
C GLU A 169 -2.72 2.00 15.15
N LEU A 170 -2.55 1.49 13.93
CA LEU A 170 -1.63 0.39 13.62
C LEU A 170 -0.18 0.74 13.94
N ILE A 171 0.24 1.99 13.75
CA ILE A 171 1.60 2.42 14.13
C ILE A 171 1.72 2.73 15.62
N ALA A 172 0.63 3.13 16.27
CA ALA A 172 0.63 3.50 17.68
C ALA A 172 0.65 2.27 18.59
N ASP A 173 -0.15 1.26 18.26
CA ASP A 173 -0.24 0.00 18.98
C ASP A 173 -0.56 -1.13 17.99
N PRO A 174 0.47 -1.65 17.27
CA PRO A 174 0.24 -2.69 16.27
C PRO A 174 -0.31 -3.97 16.88
N GLY A 175 0.09 -4.31 18.12
CA GLY A 175 -0.38 -5.52 18.80
C GLY A 175 -1.89 -5.50 19.01
N ARG A 176 -2.43 -4.37 19.50
CA ARG A 176 -3.88 -4.19 19.66
C ARG A 176 -4.63 -4.25 18.33
N GLU A 177 -4.12 -3.61 17.27
CA GLU A 177 -4.77 -3.69 15.96
C GLU A 177 -4.72 -5.10 15.37
N LEU A 178 -3.63 -5.85 15.58
CA LEU A 178 -3.51 -7.24 15.15
C LEU A 178 -4.51 -8.15 15.88
N ASN A 179 -4.67 -8.02 17.19
CA ASN A 179 -5.67 -8.82 17.92
C ASN A 179 -7.11 -8.50 17.48
N LYS A 180 -7.42 -7.24 17.11
CA LYS A 180 -8.72 -6.92 16.48
C LYS A 180 -8.92 -7.63 15.14
N ILE A 181 -7.87 -7.75 14.33
CA ILE A 181 -7.91 -8.51 13.08
C ILE A 181 -8.08 -10.00 13.35
N PHE A 182 -7.35 -10.56 14.31
CA PHE A 182 -7.46 -11.98 14.67
C PHE A 182 -8.85 -12.32 15.17
N ASN A 183 -9.44 -11.47 16.02
CA ASN A 183 -10.84 -11.60 16.44
C ASN A 183 -11.80 -11.58 15.24
N PHE A 184 -11.63 -10.63 14.31
CA PHE A 184 -12.42 -10.60 13.06
C PHE A 184 -12.27 -11.87 12.20
N LEU A 185 -11.12 -12.53 12.26
CA LEU A 185 -10.83 -13.77 11.56
C LEU A 185 -11.19 -15.02 12.39
N ASP A 186 -11.83 -14.88 13.56
CA ASP A 186 -12.11 -15.98 14.48
C ASP A 186 -10.83 -16.80 14.80
N LEU A 187 -9.73 -16.10 15.01
CA LEU A 187 -8.42 -16.64 15.40
C LEU A 187 -8.12 -16.30 16.85
N LYS A 188 -7.24 -17.10 17.47
CA LYS A 188 -6.78 -16.83 18.83
C LYS A 188 -5.96 -15.53 18.84
N GLU A 189 -6.20 -14.69 19.85
CA GLU A 189 -5.33 -13.55 20.11
C GLU A 189 -3.90 -14.01 20.43
N MET A 190 -2.93 -13.21 20.02
CA MET A 190 -1.53 -13.45 20.37
C MET A 190 -1.19 -12.67 21.65
N GLU A 191 -0.30 -13.23 22.44
CA GLU A 191 0.18 -12.59 23.68
C GLU A 191 1.05 -11.37 23.33
N LEU A 192 1.12 -10.40 24.26
CA LEU A 192 1.86 -9.15 24.06
C LEU A 192 3.33 -9.39 23.69
N ASP A 193 4.01 -10.31 24.37
CA ASP A 193 5.42 -10.62 24.11
C ASP A 193 5.64 -11.19 22.69
N GLU A 194 4.69 -11.98 22.19
CA GLU A 194 4.74 -12.50 20.83
C GLU A 194 4.55 -11.35 19.83
N LEU A 195 3.56 -10.49 20.05
CA LEU A 195 3.27 -9.32 19.21
C LEU A 195 4.42 -8.29 19.20
N GLU A 196 5.06 -8.03 20.33
CA GLU A 196 6.24 -7.17 20.42
C GLU A 196 7.39 -7.75 19.60
N ASN A 197 7.65 -9.05 19.70
CA ASN A 197 8.65 -9.72 18.88
C ASN A 197 8.29 -9.68 17.38
N LEU A 198 7.02 -9.82 17.02
CA LEU A 198 6.53 -9.70 15.64
C LEU A 198 6.75 -8.30 15.07
N THR A 199 6.48 -7.27 15.86
CA THR A 199 6.57 -5.88 15.44
C THR A 199 8.01 -5.39 15.38
N ALA A 200 8.84 -5.74 16.37
CA ALA A 200 10.25 -5.41 16.43
C ALA A 200 11.05 -5.94 15.22
N LYS A 201 10.76 -7.15 14.76
CA LYS A 201 11.40 -7.74 13.56
C LYS A 201 11.10 -6.97 12.26
N ASN A 202 10.03 -6.18 12.26
CA ASN A 202 9.46 -5.55 11.07
C ASN A 202 9.57 -4.01 11.09
N VAL A 203 10.19 -3.42 12.12
CA VAL A 203 10.54 -2.00 12.13
C VAL A 203 11.60 -1.74 11.06
N SER A 204 11.19 -1.16 9.93
CA SER A 204 12.15 -0.71 8.92
C SER A 204 13.01 0.42 9.51
N LYS A 205 14.34 0.23 9.53
CA LYS A 205 15.29 1.35 9.69
C LYS A 205 14.91 2.47 8.72
N GLU A 206 14.96 3.72 9.19
CA GLU A 206 14.53 4.91 8.47
C GLU A 206 14.77 4.85 6.96
N ARG A 207 13.72 5.15 6.17
CA ARG A 207 13.81 5.22 4.71
C ARG A 207 14.64 6.43 4.30
N LEU A 208 15.94 6.24 4.25
CA LEU A 208 16.89 7.20 3.72
C LEU A 208 16.90 7.16 2.19
N VAL A 209 16.72 8.31 1.54
CA VAL A 209 16.70 8.42 0.08
C VAL A 209 18.05 8.87 -0.44
N GLU A 210 18.51 8.19 -1.48
CA GLU A 210 19.77 8.47 -2.17
C GLU A 210 19.73 9.83 -2.90
N ALA A 211 20.75 10.68 -2.67
CA ALA A 211 20.82 12.03 -3.20
C ALA A 211 20.83 12.03 -4.72
N LYS A 212 20.28 13.13 -5.27
CA LYS A 212 20.15 13.38 -6.71
C LYS A 212 21.46 13.16 -7.47
N TRP A 213 22.61 13.54 -6.90
CA TRP A 213 23.93 13.37 -7.51
C TRP A 213 24.37 11.89 -7.57
N ILE A 214 24.05 11.08 -6.55
CA ILE A 214 24.34 9.65 -6.53
C ILE A 214 23.47 8.89 -7.53
N ARG A 215 22.18 9.23 -7.58
CA ARG A 215 21.26 8.67 -8.58
C ARG A 215 21.73 8.97 -10.01
N ASN A 216 22.22 10.18 -10.27
CA ASN A 216 22.79 10.57 -11.56
C ASN A 216 24.13 9.88 -11.86
N LEU A 217 24.97 9.63 -10.86
CA LEU A 217 26.21 8.84 -11.01
C LEU A 217 25.91 7.37 -11.35
N LYS A 218 24.96 6.74 -10.63
CA LYS A 218 24.52 5.36 -10.90
C LYS A 218 23.91 5.21 -12.28
N ASN A 219 23.18 6.23 -12.75
CA ASN A 219 22.58 6.26 -14.09
C ASN A 219 23.54 6.79 -15.17
N GLY A 220 24.83 6.98 -14.86
CA GLY A 220 25.87 7.35 -15.83
C GLY A 220 25.73 8.75 -16.44
N SER A 221 24.94 9.63 -15.83
CA SER A 221 24.56 10.96 -16.35
C SER A 221 25.55 12.07 -15.99
N PHE A 222 26.55 11.79 -15.15
CA PHE A 222 27.50 12.77 -14.62
C PHE A 222 28.93 12.61 -15.15
N LEU A 223 29.20 11.61 -16.00
CA LEU A 223 30.54 11.40 -16.57
C LEU A 223 30.67 12.14 -17.90
N PRO A 224 31.60 13.11 -18.02
CA PRO A 224 32.00 13.67 -19.31
C PRO A 224 32.30 12.55 -20.30
N SER A 225 31.95 12.71 -21.57
CA SER A 225 32.10 11.70 -22.64
C SER A 225 33.48 11.03 -22.63
N VAL A 226 34.51 11.80 -22.29
CA VAL A 226 35.93 11.41 -22.25
C VAL A 226 36.24 10.43 -21.11
N ALA A 227 35.54 10.52 -19.98
CA ALA A 227 35.76 9.66 -18.81
C ALA A 227 35.05 8.29 -18.92
N LYS A 228 34.05 8.16 -19.81
CA LYS A 228 33.35 6.88 -20.05
C LYS A 228 34.26 5.79 -20.63
N THR A 229 35.34 6.20 -21.31
CA THR A 229 36.33 5.32 -21.95
C THR A 229 37.32 4.69 -20.98
N PHE A 230 37.48 5.25 -19.77
CA PHE A 230 38.49 4.81 -18.79
C PHE A 230 37.92 4.01 -17.62
N ILE A 231 36.61 3.78 -17.57
CA ILE A 231 35.96 3.05 -16.48
C ILE A 231 35.72 1.60 -16.93
N PRO A 232 36.42 0.60 -16.34
CA PRO A 232 36.15 -0.81 -16.61
C PRO A 232 34.68 -1.14 -16.33
N SER A 233 34.05 -1.92 -17.20
CA SER A 233 32.63 -2.33 -17.09
C SER A 233 32.26 -2.88 -15.71
N ASN A 234 33.22 -3.56 -15.05
CA ASN A 234 33.06 -4.21 -13.75
C ASN A 234 33.13 -3.25 -12.54
N SER A 235 33.52 -1.99 -12.75
CA SER A 235 33.68 -0.99 -11.68
C SER A 235 32.35 -0.31 -11.31
N LYS A 236 31.37 -0.29 -12.22
CA LYS A 236 30.06 0.33 -11.99
C LYS A 236 29.29 -0.36 -10.85
N ASP A 237 29.28 -1.68 -10.83
CA ASP A 237 28.61 -2.45 -9.77
C ASP A 237 29.33 -2.33 -8.43
N ARG A 238 30.67 -2.19 -8.44
CA ARG A 238 31.45 -1.93 -7.23
C ARG A 238 31.15 -0.55 -6.64
N ILE A 239 31.10 0.48 -7.48
CA ILE A 239 30.75 1.85 -7.08
C ILE A 239 29.31 1.90 -6.54
N ARG A 240 28.37 1.25 -7.24
CA ARG A 240 26.98 1.14 -6.78
C ARG A 240 26.88 0.48 -5.41
N LYS A 241 27.51 -0.70 -5.23
CA LYS A 241 27.53 -1.42 -3.95
C LYS A 241 28.20 -0.62 -2.84
N TYR A 242 29.25 0.13 -3.15
CA TYR A 242 29.94 1.00 -2.19
C TYR A 242 29.08 2.20 -1.75
N LEU A 243 28.40 2.86 -2.69
CA LEU A 243 27.48 3.98 -2.39
C LEU A 243 26.26 3.50 -1.57
N ASP A 244 25.72 2.32 -1.90
CA ASP A 244 24.64 1.69 -1.13
C ASP A 244 25.06 1.38 0.31
N ARG A 245 26.30 0.89 0.50
CA ARG A 245 26.86 0.52 1.81
C ARG A 245 27.31 1.71 2.67
N SER A 246 27.87 2.75 2.04
CA SER A 246 28.47 3.89 2.76
C SER A 246 27.45 4.89 3.30
N GLY A 247 26.22 4.90 2.78
CA GLY A 247 25.18 5.84 3.19
C GLY A 247 25.46 7.31 2.82
N LEU A 248 26.54 7.57 2.07
CA LEU A 248 26.84 8.87 1.48
C LEU A 248 25.65 9.34 0.63
N GLY A 249 25.35 10.64 0.71
CA GLY A 249 24.25 11.28 -0.03
C GLY A 249 22.84 10.85 0.39
N LYS A 250 22.64 10.17 1.51
CA LYS A 250 21.29 9.97 2.02
C LYS A 250 20.75 11.27 2.62
N ALA A 251 19.76 11.88 1.96
CA ALA A 251 19.10 13.09 2.47
C ALA A 251 17.69 12.74 2.96
N PRO A 252 17.21 13.35 4.06
CA PRO A 252 15.82 13.23 4.45
C PRO A 252 14.92 13.76 3.34
N VAL A 253 13.78 13.10 3.11
CA VAL A 253 12.83 13.53 2.10
C VAL A 253 12.19 14.83 2.57
N ASN A 254 12.44 15.93 1.86
CA ASN A 254 11.61 17.12 1.98
C ASN A 254 10.21 16.78 1.47
N GLN A 255 9.31 16.44 2.40
CA GLN A 255 7.92 16.19 2.09
C GLN A 255 7.31 17.44 1.46
N ILE A 256 6.40 17.26 0.51
CA ILE A 256 5.58 18.38 0.06
C ILE A 256 4.85 19.00 1.25
N LYS A 257 4.79 20.33 1.25
CA LYS A 257 3.93 21.08 2.15
C LYS A 257 2.79 21.64 1.30
N LEU A 258 1.56 21.25 1.62
CA LEU A 258 0.38 21.87 1.02
C LEU A 258 0.15 23.22 1.70
N SER A 259 -0.20 24.27 0.95
CA SER A 259 -0.65 25.51 1.57
C SER A 259 -1.90 25.24 2.44
N PRO A 260 -2.16 26.04 3.49
CA PRO A 260 -3.38 25.91 4.28
C PRO A 260 -4.65 25.99 3.42
N GLU A 261 -4.65 26.83 2.39
CA GLU A 261 -5.78 27.01 1.48
C GLU A 261 -5.99 25.78 0.59
N LEU A 262 -4.94 25.29 -0.06
CA LEU A 262 -5.01 24.07 -0.86
C LEU A 262 -5.44 22.87 -0.01
N LYS A 263 -4.91 22.75 1.21
CA LYS A 263 -5.32 21.71 2.15
C LYS A 263 -6.84 21.78 2.39
N LYS A 264 -7.37 22.95 2.77
CA LYS A 264 -8.81 23.15 3.02
C LYS A 264 -9.66 22.81 1.79
N ARG A 265 -9.21 23.17 0.58
CA ARG A 265 -9.88 22.83 -0.68
C ARG A 265 -9.95 21.30 -0.89
N ILE A 266 -8.84 20.60 -0.68
CA ILE A 266 -8.80 19.12 -0.77
C ILE A 266 -9.67 18.48 0.33
N GLU A 267 -9.65 19.00 1.56
CA GLU A 267 -10.51 18.52 2.65
C GLU A 267 -11.98 18.62 2.27
N ASN A 268 -12.41 19.74 1.68
CA ASN A 268 -13.78 19.93 1.23
C ASN A 268 -14.18 18.94 0.12
N VAL A 269 -13.28 18.66 -0.82
CA VAL A 269 -13.48 17.63 -1.86
C VAL A 269 -13.68 16.23 -1.26
N LEU A 270 -12.95 15.91 -0.19
CA LEU A 270 -12.96 14.59 0.44
C LEU A 270 -14.07 14.42 1.49
N ARG A 271 -14.60 15.52 2.05
CA ARG A 271 -15.50 15.53 3.21
C ARG A 271 -16.70 14.60 3.05
N ASN A 272 -17.39 14.67 1.92
CA ASN A 272 -18.57 13.83 1.67
C ASN A 272 -18.22 12.34 1.59
N ASP A 273 -17.07 12.01 1.01
CA ASP A 273 -16.60 10.62 0.92
C ASP A 273 -16.20 10.09 2.30
N VAL A 274 -15.44 10.88 3.07
CA VAL A 274 -15.03 10.54 4.44
C VAL A 274 -16.24 10.33 5.35
N ASN A 275 -17.25 11.19 5.28
CA ASN A 275 -18.46 11.05 6.09
C ASN A 275 -19.21 9.75 5.77
N LYS A 276 -19.39 9.44 4.48
CA LYS A 276 -19.99 8.16 4.05
C LYS A 276 -19.15 6.96 4.48
N PHE A 277 -17.82 7.09 4.43
CA PHE A 277 -16.92 6.03 4.90
C PHE A 277 -17.12 5.78 6.40
N ARG A 278 -17.17 6.85 7.22
CA ARG A 278 -17.43 6.74 8.67
C ARG A 278 -18.79 6.09 8.96
N GLU A 279 -19.83 6.52 8.26
CA GLU A 279 -21.19 5.96 8.38
C GLU A 279 -21.21 4.45 8.08
N VAL A 280 -20.66 4.05 6.93
CA VAL A 280 -20.70 2.65 6.48
C VAL A 280 -19.82 1.74 7.32
N THR A 281 -18.69 2.24 7.80
CA THR A 281 -17.76 1.45 8.63
C THR A 281 -18.15 1.46 10.11
N GLY A 282 -19.02 2.38 10.54
CA GLY A 282 -19.29 2.64 11.96
C GLY A 282 -18.06 3.15 12.74
N ARG A 283 -16.99 3.57 12.06
CA ARG A 283 -15.73 4.03 12.67
C ARG A 283 -15.52 5.52 12.44
N ASN A 284 -15.13 6.24 13.48
CA ASN A 284 -14.93 7.70 13.41
C ASN A 284 -13.56 8.14 12.87
N PHE A 285 -12.53 7.30 12.96
CA PHE A 285 -11.15 7.65 12.58
C PHE A 285 -10.71 9.01 13.16
N THR A 286 -10.75 9.12 14.48
CA THR A 286 -10.59 10.39 15.24
C THR A 286 -9.25 11.10 15.00
N HIS A 287 -8.23 10.39 14.52
CA HIS A 287 -6.91 10.95 14.21
C HIS A 287 -6.82 11.61 12.81
N TRP A 288 -7.90 11.56 12.02
CA TRP A 288 -7.94 12.19 10.71
C TRP A 288 -8.18 13.69 10.83
N SER A 289 -7.66 14.41 9.85
CA SER A 289 -7.73 15.87 9.73
C SER A 289 -9.05 16.41 9.17
N ILE A 290 -9.94 15.53 8.71
CA ILE A 290 -11.19 15.87 8.00
C ILE A 290 -12.42 15.59 8.85
#